data_AF-A0A0S9E0D5-F1
#
_entry.id   AF-A0A0S9E0D5-F1
#
_cell.length_a   1.000
_cell.length_b   1.000
_cell.length_c   1.000
_cell.angle_alpha   90.00
_cell.angle_beta   90.00
_cell.angle_gamma   90.00
#
_symmetry.space_group_name_H-M   'P 1'
#
loop_
_entity.id
_entity.type
_entity.pdbx_description
1 polymer ?
#
loop_
_entity_poly.entity_id
_entity_poly.type
_entity_poly.pdbx_seq_one_letter_code
_entity_poly.pdbx_strand_id
1 'polypeptide(L)'
;MNIDTLATSYSIELPDWIADELADVPDALGSYEERMRLVHRLAARNFREGSGGPFAAIVVESDTGKIVSVGVNVVLKSGVSSAHAEVTALGLAQTRIGSWDLGGEGQPAHELVVNWRPCVQCYGATLWSGVRTLVVAGDGPELEEITTFDEGPMREDWAPQFEARGIAVVQDVTRDEALAVFRDYREHVDVGGAVVYNARAAE
;
A
#
# COMPACT_ATOMS: atom_id res chain seq x y z
N MET A 1 32.96 -19.40 -4.28
CA MET A 1 31.67 -19.18 -3.61
C MET A 1 30.66 -20.12 -4.24
N ASN A 2 29.96 -20.95 -3.47
CA ASN A 2 28.99 -21.93 -3.99
C ASN A 2 27.58 -21.32 -3.92
N ILE A 3 26.82 -21.36 -5.02
CA ILE A 3 25.45 -20.85 -5.05
C ILE A 3 24.53 -21.58 -4.05
N ASP A 4 24.84 -22.82 -3.69
CA ASP A 4 24.10 -23.60 -2.69
C ASP A 4 24.16 -22.99 -1.27
N THR A 5 25.07 -22.04 -1.04
CA THR A 5 25.17 -21.30 0.23
C THR A 5 24.39 -19.99 0.24
N LEU A 6 23.76 -19.62 -0.88
CA LEU A 6 22.99 -18.39 -1.03
C LEU A 6 21.49 -18.70 -1.02
N ALA A 7 20.69 -17.79 -0.47
CA ALA A 7 19.26 -17.80 -0.71
C ALA A 7 19.00 -17.49 -2.20
N THR A 8 18.23 -18.35 -2.87
CA THR A 8 17.90 -18.22 -4.30
C THR A 8 16.45 -17.86 -4.57
N SER A 9 15.63 -17.75 -3.51
CA SER A 9 14.24 -17.32 -3.58
C SER A 9 13.79 -16.67 -2.28
N TYR A 10 12.75 -15.85 -2.38
CA TYR A 10 11.95 -15.33 -1.27
C TYR A 10 10.51 -15.16 -1.75
N SER A 11 9.55 -15.12 -0.84
CA SER A 11 8.13 -14.84 -1.15
C SER A 11 7.55 -13.81 -0.19
N ILE A 12 6.54 -13.10 -0.67
CA ILE A 12 5.70 -12.20 0.11
C ILE A 12 4.27 -12.69 -0.10
N GLU A 13 3.56 -12.95 0.99
CA GLU A 13 2.23 -13.55 0.97
C GLU A 13 1.26 -12.73 1.82
N LEU A 14 -0.02 -12.74 1.43
CA LEU A 14 -1.07 -12.12 2.23
C LEU A 14 -1.34 -12.94 3.49
N PRO A 15 -1.65 -12.29 4.62
CA PRO A 15 -2.15 -12.99 5.79
C PRO A 15 -3.50 -13.68 5.55
N ASP A 16 -3.73 -14.82 6.18
CA ASP A 16 -4.99 -15.60 6.07
C ASP A 16 -6.24 -14.77 6.41
N TRP A 17 -6.13 -13.84 7.36
CA TRP A 17 -7.23 -12.99 7.81
C TRP A 17 -7.81 -12.08 6.71
N ILE A 18 -7.07 -11.87 5.60
CA ILE A 18 -7.53 -11.09 4.46
C ILE A 18 -8.80 -11.72 3.86
N ALA A 19 -8.90 -13.05 3.84
CA ALA A 19 -10.10 -13.73 3.34
C ALA A 19 -11.35 -13.35 4.14
N ASP A 20 -11.23 -13.28 5.47
CA ASP A 20 -12.33 -12.87 6.34
C ASP A 20 -12.70 -11.40 6.14
N GLU A 21 -11.70 -10.52 5.96
CA GLU A 21 -11.93 -9.08 5.76
C GLU A 21 -12.61 -8.76 4.42
N LEU A 22 -12.44 -9.64 3.43
CA LEU A 22 -13.02 -9.51 2.09
C LEU A 22 -14.34 -10.27 1.91
N ALA A 23 -14.80 -11.03 2.90
CA ALA A 23 -15.95 -11.94 2.76
C ALA A 23 -17.24 -11.24 2.27
N ASP A 24 -17.47 -10.01 2.74
CA ASP A 24 -18.65 -9.20 2.39
C ASP A 24 -18.34 -8.05 1.42
N VAL A 25 -17.14 -8.05 0.83
CA VAL A 25 -16.70 -7.02 -0.11
C VAL A 25 -17.15 -7.40 -1.52
N PRO A 26 -17.89 -6.53 -2.24
CA PRO A 26 -18.24 -6.81 -3.63
C PRO A 26 -16.99 -6.85 -4.51
N ASP A 27 -17.04 -7.62 -5.58
CA ASP A 27 -15.93 -7.74 -6.54
C ASP A 27 -15.51 -6.40 -7.15
N ALA A 28 -16.41 -5.40 -7.18
CA ALA A 28 -16.17 -4.08 -7.71
C ALA A 28 -16.65 -2.97 -6.75
N LEU A 29 -15.84 -1.93 -6.61
CA LEU A 29 -16.10 -0.74 -5.80
C LEU A 29 -16.20 0.48 -6.72
N GLY A 30 -17.31 1.21 -6.63
CA GLY A 30 -17.64 2.27 -7.58
C GLY A 30 -16.84 3.53 -7.32
N SER A 31 -16.96 4.11 -6.12
CA SER A 31 -16.36 5.41 -5.81
C SER A 31 -14.96 5.31 -5.20
N TYR A 32 -14.18 6.38 -5.29
CA TYR A 32 -12.88 6.46 -4.63
C TYR A 32 -13.02 6.33 -3.11
N GLU A 33 -14.08 6.86 -2.52
CA GLU A 33 -14.36 6.74 -1.09
C GLU A 33 -14.69 5.29 -0.69
N GLU A 34 -15.44 4.54 -1.50
CA GLU A 34 -15.69 3.12 -1.24
C GLU A 34 -14.40 2.29 -1.31
N ARG A 35 -13.58 2.53 -2.34
CA ARG A 35 -12.26 1.91 -2.52
C ARG A 35 -11.35 2.23 -1.33
N MET A 36 -11.25 3.51 -0.97
CA MET A 36 -10.37 3.96 0.11
C MET A 36 -10.83 3.47 1.48
N ARG A 37 -12.14 3.38 1.73
CA ARG A 37 -12.66 2.79 2.98
C ARG A 37 -12.27 1.33 3.13
N LEU A 38 -12.28 0.54 2.06
CA LEU A 38 -11.75 -0.83 2.12
C LEU A 38 -10.26 -0.81 2.52
N VAL A 39 -9.47 0.06 1.90
CA VAL A 39 -8.04 0.22 2.23
C VAL A 39 -7.87 0.57 3.71
N HIS A 40 -8.65 1.51 4.25
CA HIS A 40 -8.58 1.88 5.66
C HIS A 40 -8.93 0.72 6.60
N ARG A 41 -9.96 -0.09 6.29
CA ARG A 41 -10.30 -1.27 7.09
C ARG A 41 -9.16 -2.28 7.13
N LEU A 42 -8.57 -2.58 5.96
CA LEU A 42 -7.42 -3.48 5.84
C LEU A 42 -6.22 -2.96 6.65
N ALA A 43 -5.89 -1.67 6.50
CA ALA A 43 -4.81 -1.02 7.24
C ALA A 43 -5.03 -1.08 8.76
N ALA A 44 -6.26 -0.82 9.21
CA ALA A 44 -6.64 -0.83 10.61
C ALA A 44 -6.57 -2.24 11.22
N ARG A 45 -6.90 -3.29 10.45
CA ARG A 45 -6.78 -4.67 10.93
C ARG A 45 -5.32 -5.15 10.93
N ASN A 46 -4.53 -4.74 9.95
CA ASN A 46 -3.19 -5.27 9.70
C ASN A 46 -2.24 -5.23 10.91
N PHE A 47 -2.17 -4.10 11.60
CA PHE A 47 -1.30 -3.96 12.77
C PHE A 47 -1.84 -4.72 14.00
N ARG A 48 -3.17 -4.86 14.13
CA ARG A 48 -3.82 -5.62 15.21
C ARG A 48 -3.57 -7.12 15.07
N GLU A 49 -3.40 -7.59 13.83
CA GLU A 49 -3.01 -8.95 13.47
C GLU A 49 -1.49 -9.15 13.48
N GLY A 50 -0.71 -8.15 13.92
CA GLY A 50 0.75 -8.22 14.04
C GLY A 50 1.50 -8.39 12.71
N SER A 51 0.86 -8.12 11.58
CA SER A 51 1.44 -8.39 10.25
C SER A 51 2.44 -7.31 9.81
N GLY A 52 2.22 -6.06 10.19
CA GLY A 52 3.07 -4.92 9.89
C GLY A 52 2.45 -3.58 10.32
N GLY A 53 2.89 -2.50 9.68
CA GLY A 53 2.39 -1.13 9.96
C GLY A 53 0.94 -0.89 9.50
N PRO A 54 0.36 0.29 9.80
CA PRO A 54 -1.02 0.64 9.50
C PRO A 54 -1.23 1.05 8.03
N PHE A 55 -0.75 0.23 7.09
CA PHE A 55 -0.77 0.56 5.67
C PHE A 55 -1.39 -0.56 4.84
N ALA A 56 -2.22 -0.17 3.90
CA ALA A 56 -2.83 -1.04 2.92
C ALA A 56 -2.93 -0.35 1.57
N ALA A 57 -3.09 -1.15 0.52
CA ALA A 57 -3.37 -0.69 -0.82
C ALA A 57 -4.21 -1.72 -1.58
N ILE A 58 -4.94 -1.28 -2.59
CA ILE A 58 -5.62 -2.16 -3.54
C ILE A 58 -5.30 -1.73 -4.97
N VAL A 59 -5.31 -2.68 -5.89
CA VAL A 59 -5.30 -2.41 -7.33
C VAL A 59 -6.68 -2.71 -7.89
N VAL A 60 -7.26 -1.77 -8.61
CA VAL A 60 -8.58 -1.90 -9.25
C VAL A 60 -8.51 -1.61 -10.74
N GLU A 61 -9.41 -2.19 -11.52
CA GLU A 61 -9.67 -1.77 -12.90
C GLU A 61 -10.38 -0.41 -12.91
N SER A 62 -9.87 0.57 -13.65
CA SER A 62 -10.38 1.95 -13.64
C SER A 62 -11.84 2.04 -14.07
N ASP A 63 -12.21 1.35 -15.15
CA ASP A 63 -13.53 1.48 -15.77
C ASP A 63 -14.64 0.74 -15.01
N THR A 64 -14.29 -0.38 -14.37
CA THR A 64 -15.26 -1.29 -13.74
C THR A 64 -15.25 -1.18 -12.22
N GLY A 65 -14.18 -0.65 -11.63
CA GLY A 65 -13.94 -0.67 -10.19
C GLY A 65 -13.62 -2.05 -9.63
N LYS A 66 -13.43 -3.06 -10.49
CA LYS A 66 -13.17 -4.43 -10.08
C LYS A 66 -11.84 -4.55 -9.36
N ILE A 67 -11.83 -5.20 -8.20
CA ILE A 67 -10.63 -5.45 -7.41
C ILE A 67 -9.77 -6.51 -8.09
N VAL A 68 -8.56 -6.12 -8.46
CA VAL A 68 -7.52 -7.00 -9.03
C VAL A 68 -6.68 -7.58 -7.91
N SER A 69 -6.22 -6.77 -6.97
CA SER A 69 -5.45 -7.26 -5.83
C SER A 69 -5.64 -6.39 -4.59
N VAL A 70 -5.23 -6.97 -3.46
CA VAL A 70 -5.12 -6.30 -2.17
C VAL A 70 -3.69 -6.49 -1.68
N GLY A 71 -3.15 -5.49 -0.99
CA GLY A 71 -1.87 -5.55 -0.31
C GLY A 71 -1.94 -4.87 1.04
N VAL A 72 -1.24 -5.42 2.01
CA VAL A 72 -1.04 -4.82 3.34
C VAL A 72 0.45 -4.82 3.66
N ASN A 73 0.89 -3.95 4.55
CA ASN A 73 2.28 -3.98 5.01
C ASN A 73 2.54 -5.29 5.76
N VAL A 74 3.41 -6.15 5.21
CA VAL A 74 3.78 -7.45 5.80
C VAL A 74 5.26 -7.51 6.15
N VAL A 75 5.91 -6.38 6.39
CA VAL A 75 7.35 -6.33 6.68
C VAL A 75 7.70 -7.17 7.90
N LEU A 76 6.94 -7.02 9.00
CA LEU A 76 7.18 -7.79 10.23
C LEU A 76 6.90 -9.28 10.03
N LYS A 77 5.82 -9.62 9.32
CA LYS A 77 5.42 -11.02 9.08
C LYS A 77 6.35 -11.75 8.11
N SER A 78 6.84 -11.09 7.07
CA SER A 78 7.69 -11.68 6.03
C SER A 78 9.18 -11.62 6.34
N GLY A 79 9.62 -10.67 7.19
CA GLY A 79 11.03 -10.35 7.38
C GLY A 79 11.68 -9.65 6.17
N VAL A 80 10.89 -9.17 5.21
CA VAL A 80 11.35 -8.49 3.99
C VAL A 80 11.00 -7.01 4.08
N SER A 81 12.01 -6.14 4.16
CA SER A 81 11.81 -4.69 4.35
C SER A 81 11.03 -4.01 3.24
N SER A 82 11.09 -4.53 2.01
CA SER A 82 10.37 -3.98 0.88
C SER A 82 8.90 -4.39 0.80
N ALA A 83 8.42 -5.25 1.71
CA ALA A 83 7.05 -5.77 1.72
C ALA A 83 6.01 -4.76 2.25
N HIS A 84 6.06 -3.55 1.71
CA HIS A 84 5.09 -2.49 1.93
C HIS A 84 3.77 -2.81 1.23
N ALA A 85 2.70 -2.11 1.61
CA ALA A 85 1.36 -2.37 1.10
C ALA A 85 1.27 -2.20 -0.42
N GLU A 86 1.86 -1.13 -0.96
CA GLU A 86 1.85 -0.81 -2.38
C GLU A 86 2.64 -1.85 -3.18
N VAL A 87 3.84 -2.20 -2.73
CA VAL A 87 4.67 -3.24 -3.38
C VAL A 87 3.94 -4.58 -3.39
N THR A 88 3.31 -4.95 -2.27
CA THR A 88 2.54 -6.18 -2.14
C THR A 88 1.33 -6.17 -3.08
N ALA A 89 0.53 -5.10 -3.09
CA ALA A 89 -0.63 -4.97 -3.96
C ALA A 89 -0.25 -5.03 -5.45
N LEU A 90 0.77 -4.27 -5.86
CA LEU A 90 1.24 -4.24 -7.25
C LEU A 90 1.79 -5.59 -7.70
N GLY A 91 2.63 -6.24 -6.88
CA GLY A 91 3.18 -7.56 -7.20
C GLY A 91 2.11 -8.65 -7.32
N LEU A 92 1.10 -8.62 -6.43
CA LEU A 92 -0.04 -9.53 -6.50
C LEU A 92 -0.95 -9.25 -7.71
N ALA A 93 -1.14 -7.98 -8.07
CA ALA A 93 -1.87 -7.62 -9.29
C ALA A 93 -1.18 -8.15 -10.54
N GLN A 94 0.12 -7.91 -10.65
CA GLN A 94 0.96 -8.39 -11.76
C GLN A 94 0.94 -9.93 -11.85
N THR A 95 1.00 -10.62 -10.71
CA THR A 95 0.86 -12.07 -10.63
C THR A 95 -0.52 -12.53 -11.13
N ARG A 96 -1.60 -11.87 -10.70
CA ARG A 96 -2.97 -12.21 -11.10
C ARG A 96 -3.20 -12.06 -12.60
N ILE A 97 -2.68 -10.99 -13.21
CA ILE A 97 -2.88 -10.74 -14.64
C ILE A 97 -1.83 -11.44 -15.52
N GLY A 98 -0.80 -12.06 -14.91
CA GLY A 98 0.28 -12.74 -15.62
C GLY A 98 1.18 -11.79 -16.42
N SER A 99 1.30 -10.53 -16.00
CA SER A 99 2.07 -9.48 -16.67
C SER A 99 2.76 -8.57 -15.66
N TRP A 100 3.98 -8.16 -15.96
CA TRP A 100 4.71 -7.16 -15.16
C TRP A 100 4.21 -5.73 -15.40
N ASP A 101 3.61 -5.46 -16.57
CA ASP A 101 3.05 -4.16 -16.92
C ASP A 101 1.53 -4.18 -16.73
N LEU A 102 1.05 -3.48 -15.69
CA LEU A 102 -0.37 -3.31 -15.41
C LEU A 102 -1.06 -2.40 -16.45
N GLY A 103 -0.32 -1.62 -17.22
CA GLY A 103 -0.84 -0.76 -18.28
C GLY A 103 -0.51 -1.25 -19.69
N GLY A 104 -0.07 -2.51 -19.81
CA GLY A 104 0.38 -3.11 -21.06
C GLY A 104 -0.75 -3.31 -22.09
N GLU A 105 -0.37 -3.54 -23.34
CA GLU A 105 -1.33 -3.76 -24.43
C GLU A 105 -2.33 -4.88 -24.11
N GLY A 106 -3.62 -4.60 -24.28
CA GLY A 106 -4.70 -5.55 -24.02
C GLY A 106 -5.13 -5.65 -22.55
N GLN A 107 -4.48 -4.93 -21.62
CA GLN A 107 -4.91 -4.84 -20.23
C GLN A 107 -5.89 -3.66 -20.05
N PRO A 108 -6.88 -3.77 -19.13
CA PRO A 108 -7.63 -2.60 -18.70
C PRO A 108 -6.70 -1.60 -18.02
N ALA A 109 -7.09 -0.33 -17.96
CA ALA A 109 -6.40 0.63 -17.13
C ALA A 109 -6.56 0.23 -15.65
N HIS A 110 -5.49 0.36 -14.88
CA HIS A 110 -5.48 0.03 -13.46
C HIS A 110 -5.16 1.25 -12.60
N GLU A 111 -5.74 1.27 -11.40
CA GLU A 111 -5.50 2.28 -10.38
C GLU A 111 -4.89 1.63 -9.14
N LEU A 112 -3.90 2.28 -8.54
CA LEU A 112 -3.43 1.97 -7.19
C LEU A 112 -4.12 2.91 -6.20
N VAL A 113 -4.84 2.34 -5.24
CA VAL A 113 -5.48 3.10 -4.15
C VAL A 113 -4.76 2.76 -2.85
N VAL A 114 -4.25 3.76 -2.13
CA VAL A 114 -3.41 3.60 -0.93
C VAL A 114 -3.78 4.60 0.16
N ASN A 115 -3.74 4.17 1.43
CA ASN A 115 -4.20 5.00 2.56
C ASN A 115 -3.26 6.16 2.94
N TRP A 116 -2.15 6.35 2.24
CA TRP A 116 -1.31 7.54 2.32
C TRP A 116 -0.41 7.65 1.10
N ARG A 117 0.16 8.83 0.84
CA ARG A 117 1.16 9.04 -0.22
C ARG A 117 2.27 7.98 -0.11
N PRO A 118 2.67 7.34 -1.22
CA PRO A 118 3.76 6.38 -1.22
C PRO A 118 5.09 6.94 -0.73
N CYS A 119 5.79 6.19 0.12
CA CYS A 119 7.17 6.48 0.52
C CYS A 119 8.14 6.38 -0.68
N VAL A 120 9.40 6.79 -0.52
CA VAL A 120 10.39 6.80 -1.63
C VAL A 120 10.53 5.47 -2.38
N GLN A 121 10.43 4.34 -1.67
CA GLN A 121 10.46 3.00 -2.27
C GLN A 121 9.20 2.74 -3.10
N CYS A 122 8.03 2.95 -2.50
CA CYS A 122 6.74 2.67 -3.12
C CYS A 122 6.42 3.66 -4.24
N TYR A 123 6.95 4.88 -4.16
CA TYR A 123 6.93 5.87 -5.23
C TYR A 123 7.62 5.31 -6.49
N GLY A 124 8.82 4.76 -6.34
CA GLY A 124 9.52 4.06 -7.43
C GLY A 124 8.74 2.85 -7.94
N ALA A 125 8.25 1.98 -7.04
CA ALA A 125 7.47 0.80 -7.42
C ALA A 125 6.21 1.18 -8.23
N THR A 126 5.49 2.22 -7.81
CA THR A 126 4.29 2.71 -8.49
C THR A 126 4.62 3.22 -9.89
N LEU A 127 5.68 4.03 -10.04
CA LEU A 127 6.12 4.55 -11.34
C LEU A 127 6.42 3.46 -12.37
N TRP A 128 6.96 2.32 -11.93
CA TRP A 128 7.35 1.20 -12.80
C TRP A 128 6.26 0.15 -13.01
N SER A 129 5.15 0.25 -12.28
CA SER A 129 4.13 -0.81 -12.26
C SER A 129 3.22 -0.86 -13.47
N GLY A 130 3.09 0.25 -14.19
CA GLY A 130 2.16 0.40 -15.32
C GLY A 130 0.77 0.93 -14.97
N VAL A 131 0.45 1.17 -13.68
CA VAL A 131 -0.82 1.80 -13.30
C VAL A 131 -1.01 3.16 -13.98
N ARG A 132 -2.27 3.55 -14.22
CA ARG A 132 -2.65 4.81 -14.88
C ARG A 132 -3.20 5.84 -13.89
N THR A 133 -3.52 5.42 -12.68
CA THR A 133 -3.99 6.33 -11.62
C THR A 133 -3.41 5.92 -10.28
N LEU A 134 -2.99 6.91 -9.50
CA LEU A 134 -2.65 6.78 -8.09
C LEU A 134 -3.68 7.57 -7.28
N VAL A 135 -4.37 6.89 -6.36
CA VAL A 135 -5.36 7.49 -5.46
C VAL A 135 -4.82 7.40 -4.04
N VAL A 136 -4.62 8.54 -3.40
CA VAL A 136 -4.08 8.64 -2.04
C VAL A 136 -5.11 9.26 -1.11
N ALA A 137 -5.15 8.78 0.14
CA ALA A 137 -6.02 9.40 1.13
C ALA A 137 -5.52 10.76 1.59
N GLY A 138 -4.21 10.97 1.56
CA GLY A 138 -3.55 12.21 1.92
C GLY A 138 -2.04 12.09 1.80
N ASP A 139 -1.37 13.22 1.97
CA ASP A 139 0.07 13.37 2.12
C ASP A 139 0.38 14.36 3.26
N GLY A 140 1.65 14.47 3.65
CA GLY A 140 2.08 15.46 4.63
C GLY A 140 2.77 14.85 5.85
N PRO A 141 3.32 15.71 6.73
CA PRO A 141 4.13 15.30 7.87
C PRO A 141 3.31 14.57 8.95
N GLU A 142 1.98 14.72 8.97
CA GLU A 142 1.14 14.14 10.02
C GLU A 142 1.29 12.63 10.13
N LEU A 143 1.52 11.91 9.02
CA LEU A 143 1.78 10.48 9.09
C LEU A 143 3.04 10.18 9.90
N GLU A 144 4.15 10.84 9.58
CA GLU A 144 5.43 10.62 10.26
C GLU A 144 5.35 11.06 11.72
N GLU A 145 4.69 12.19 12.00
CA GLU A 145 4.47 12.71 13.36
C GLU A 145 3.64 11.75 14.22
N ILE A 146 2.57 11.17 13.68
CA ILE A 146 1.68 10.27 14.42
C ILE A 146 2.32 8.89 14.58
N THR A 147 2.83 8.32 13.49
CA THR A 147 3.19 6.90 13.44
C THR A 147 4.67 6.63 13.65
N THR A 148 5.51 7.68 13.58
CA THR A 148 6.99 7.62 13.63
C THR A 148 7.64 6.82 12.50
N PHE A 149 6.86 6.41 11.49
CA PHE A 149 7.41 5.90 10.24
C PHE A 149 8.13 7.01 9.48
N ASP A 150 9.16 6.61 8.74
CA ASP A 150 9.92 7.49 7.86
C ASP A 150 9.58 7.18 6.40
N GLU A 151 9.10 8.21 5.69
CA GLU A 151 8.71 8.17 4.28
C GLU A 151 9.90 8.24 3.32
N GLY A 152 11.09 8.54 3.86
CA GLY A 152 12.30 8.76 3.11
C GLY A 152 12.38 10.15 2.47
N PRO A 153 13.47 10.44 1.72
CA PRO A 153 13.73 11.74 1.12
C PRO A 153 12.83 11.99 -0.09
N MET A 154 11.54 12.16 0.15
CA MET A 154 10.56 12.43 -0.88
C MET A 154 10.71 13.83 -1.45
N ARG A 155 10.40 13.95 -2.73
CA ARG A 155 10.46 15.21 -3.45
C ARG A 155 9.16 16.00 -3.23
N GLU A 156 9.27 17.31 -3.20
CA GLU A 156 8.11 18.21 -3.13
C GLU A 156 7.20 18.07 -4.36
N ASP A 157 7.78 17.78 -5.53
CA ASP A 157 7.06 17.63 -6.80
C ASP A 157 6.57 16.20 -7.08
N TRP A 158 6.38 15.36 -6.06
CA TRP A 158 6.06 13.94 -6.23
C TRP A 158 4.82 13.67 -7.11
N ALA A 159 3.71 14.39 -6.90
CA ALA A 159 2.48 14.22 -7.67
C ALA A 159 2.65 14.70 -9.12
N PRO A 160 3.17 15.91 -9.39
CA PRO A 160 3.49 16.36 -10.75
C PRO A 160 4.39 15.37 -11.53
N GLN A 161 5.29 14.66 -10.86
CA GLN A 161 6.16 13.68 -11.52
C GLN A 161 5.39 12.42 -11.98
N PHE A 162 4.33 12.01 -11.29
CA PHE A 162 3.41 10.97 -11.79
C PHE A 162 2.63 11.47 -13.00
N GLU A 163 2.05 12.67 -12.91
CA GLU A 163 1.22 13.24 -13.97
C GLU A 163 2.01 13.45 -15.26
N ALA A 164 3.26 13.93 -15.16
CA ALA A 164 4.18 14.07 -16.29
C ALA A 164 4.49 12.75 -17.03
N ARG A 165 4.21 11.61 -16.40
CA ARG A 165 4.38 10.25 -16.96
C ARG A 165 3.04 9.61 -17.33
N GLY A 166 1.96 10.38 -17.34
CA GLY A 166 0.63 9.91 -17.71
C GLY A 166 -0.05 9.08 -16.61
N ILE A 167 0.38 9.24 -15.36
CA ILE A 167 -0.25 8.62 -14.19
C ILE A 167 -1.03 9.72 -13.47
N ALA A 168 -2.36 9.67 -13.55
CA ALA A 168 -3.20 10.65 -12.86
C ALA A 168 -3.06 10.49 -11.34
N VAL A 169 -3.09 11.60 -10.59
CA VAL A 169 -3.04 11.58 -9.13
C VAL A 169 -4.33 12.14 -8.55
N VAL A 170 -4.99 11.36 -7.71
CA VAL A 170 -6.18 11.77 -6.95
C VAL A 170 -5.78 11.83 -5.48
N GLN A 171 -6.04 12.96 -4.82
CA GLN A 171 -5.59 13.25 -3.46
C GLN A 171 -6.75 13.54 -2.52
N ASP A 172 -6.47 13.50 -1.21
CA ASP A 172 -7.40 13.85 -0.14
C ASP A 172 -8.69 13.02 -0.09
N VAL A 173 -8.64 11.78 -0.58
CA VAL A 173 -9.79 10.87 -0.53
C VAL A 173 -9.97 10.33 0.89
N THR A 174 -10.98 10.80 1.62
CA THR A 174 -11.26 10.38 3.00
C THR A 174 -10.06 10.55 3.94
N ARG A 175 -9.30 11.65 3.79
CA ARG A 175 -8.08 11.97 4.56
C ARG A 175 -8.25 11.79 6.07
N ASP A 176 -9.35 12.31 6.63
CA ASP A 176 -9.62 12.26 8.07
C ASP A 176 -9.79 10.82 8.57
N GLU A 177 -10.36 9.94 7.75
CA GLU A 177 -10.50 8.51 8.08
C GLU A 177 -9.12 7.83 8.11
N ALA A 178 -8.20 8.18 7.20
CA ALA A 178 -6.82 7.68 7.21
C ALA A 178 -6.06 8.11 8.47
N LEU A 179 -6.15 9.40 8.81
CA LEU A 179 -5.51 9.94 10.01
C LEU A 179 -6.06 9.32 11.30
N ALA A 180 -7.34 8.92 11.32
CA ALA A 180 -7.91 8.16 12.43
C ALA A 180 -7.25 6.78 12.56
N VAL A 181 -7.04 6.05 11.46
CA VAL A 181 -6.32 4.76 11.47
C VAL A 181 -4.90 4.91 12.02
N PHE A 182 -4.18 5.98 11.66
CA PHE A 182 -2.84 6.23 12.19
C PHE A 182 -2.84 6.55 13.68
N ARG A 183 -3.83 7.30 14.17
CA ARG A 183 -3.98 7.57 15.61
C ARG A 183 -4.30 6.29 16.38
N ASP A 184 -5.19 5.45 15.88
CA ASP A 184 -5.47 4.12 16.46
C ASP A 184 -4.20 3.26 16.53
N TYR A 185 -3.38 3.27 15.47
CA TYR A 185 -2.10 2.58 15.47
C TYR A 185 -1.15 3.13 16.53
N ARG A 186 -1.05 4.45 16.66
CA ARG A 186 -0.20 5.08 17.67
C ARG A 186 -0.61 4.65 19.08
N GLU A 187 -1.90 4.69 19.39
CA GLU A 187 -2.43 4.23 20.68
C GLU A 187 -2.07 2.75 20.94
N HIS A 188 -2.16 1.92 19.91
CA HIS A 188 -1.78 0.51 20.00
C HIS A 188 -0.28 0.30 20.24
N VAL A 189 0.58 1.10 19.63
CA VAL A 189 2.03 1.11 19.89
C VAL A 189 2.35 1.57 21.32
N ASP A 190 1.68 2.62 21.81
CA ASP A 190 1.92 3.18 23.14
C ASP A 190 1.63 2.19 24.28
N VAL A 191 0.72 1.23 24.06
CA VAL A 191 0.45 0.13 25.00
C VAL A 191 1.28 -1.14 24.73
N GLY A 192 2.25 -1.06 23.83
CA GLY A 192 3.16 -2.16 23.49
C GLY A 192 2.57 -3.22 22.55
N GLY A 193 1.49 -2.90 21.82
CA GLY A 193 0.79 -3.84 20.94
C GLY A 193 1.43 -4.05 19.56
N ALA A 194 2.24 -3.10 19.07
CA ALA A 194 2.91 -3.19 17.78
C ALA A 194 4.34 -2.62 17.79
N VAL A 195 5.13 -3.00 16.79
CA VAL A 195 6.52 -2.57 16.57
C VAL A 195 6.60 -1.65 15.35
N VAL A 196 7.23 -0.48 15.50
CA VAL A 196 7.59 0.39 14.37
C VAL A 196 8.98 -0.02 13.87
N TYR A 197 9.06 -0.71 12.73
CA TYR A 197 10.30 -1.36 12.28
C TYR A 197 11.36 -0.43 11.67
N ASN A 198 10.96 0.74 11.14
CA ASN A 198 11.86 1.71 10.53
C ASN A 198 11.80 3.08 11.24
N ALA A 199 11.44 3.09 12.54
CA ALA A 199 11.48 4.31 13.31
C ALA A 199 12.89 4.90 13.31
N ARG A 200 13.03 6.17 12.91
CA ARG A 200 14.25 6.92 13.21
C ARG A 200 14.11 7.49 14.62
N ALA A 201 15.05 7.18 15.50
CA ALA A 201 15.17 7.92 16.74
C ALA A 201 15.39 9.39 16.37
N ALA A 202 14.62 10.30 16.96
CA ALA A 202 14.95 11.72 16.90
C ALA A 202 16.28 11.89 17.66
N GLU A 203 17.36 12.18 16.94
CA GLU A 203 18.61 12.70 17.53
C GLU A 203 18.42 14.15 18.00
#